data_AF-A0A964RX72-F1
#
_entry.id   AF-A0A964RX72-F1
#
_cell.length_a   1.000
_cell.length_b   1.000
_cell.length_c   1.000
_cell.angle_alpha   90.00
_cell.angle_beta   90.00
_cell.angle_gamma   90.00
#
_symmetry.space_group_name_H-M   'P 1'
#
loop_
_entity.id
_entity.type
_entity.pdbx_description
1 polymer ?
#
loop_
_entity_poly.entity_id
_entity_poly.type
_entity_poly.pdbx_seq_one_letter_code
_entity_poly.pdbx_strand_id
1 'polypeptide(L)'
;MKKSVKSAFNTASSQISTILEHNELSRQIDDAMTKISDELIQNLEIYQWTKITGPLLEILAHMGKEDMSELAESLVNITSLKRKFTSSNSSDESVGGPVDVAVISKGDGFIWIKRKHYFDLLHNQPFKDKYFK
;
A
#
# COMPACT_ATOMS: atom_id res chain seq x y z
N MET A 1 -1.32 9.57 -9.26
CA MET A 1 -0.23 9.56 -10.26
C MET A 1 -0.77 9.62 -11.69
N LYS A 2 -1.37 8.55 -12.26
CA LYS A 2 -1.89 8.56 -13.66
C LYS A 2 -2.78 9.76 -13.99
N LYS A 3 -3.82 10.01 -13.16
CA LYS A 3 -4.71 11.17 -13.29
C LYS A 3 -3.97 12.51 -13.20
N SER A 4 -2.96 12.60 -12.33
CA SER A 4 -2.16 13.81 -12.14
C SER A 4 -1.26 14.08 -13.34
N VAL A 5 -0.60 13.06 -13.90
CA VAL A 5 0.23 13.16 -15.11
C VAL A 5 -0.66 13.56 -16.30
N LYS A 6 -1.76 12.85 -16.52
CA LYS A 6 -2.68 13.17 -17.62
C LYS A 6 -3.26 14.58 -17.50
N SER A 7 -3.63 15.00 -16.28
CA SER A 7 -4.06 16.37 -16.02
C SER A 7 -2.97 17.40 -16.34
N ALA A 8 -1.71 17.16 -15.97
CA ALA A 8 -0.62 18.10 -16.25
C ALA A 8 -0.38 18.27 -17.76
N PHE A 9 -0.39 17.17 -18.52
CA PHE A 9 -0.26 17.20 -19.98
C PHE A 9 -1.46 17.88 -20.64
N ASN A 10 -2.68 17.63 -20.17
CA ASN A 10 -3.88 18.31 -20.65
C ASN A 10 -3.84 19.82 -20.36
N THR A 11 -3.38 20.21 -19.16
CA THR A 11 -3.19 21.63 -18.82
C THR A 11 -2.17 22.30 -19.73
N ALA A 12 -1.02 21.64 -19.97
CA ALA A 12 0.00 22.16 -20.89
C ALA A 12 -0.54 22.26 -22.33
N SER A 13 -1.27 21.24 -22.80
CA SER A 13 -1.89 21.26 -24.13
C SER A 13 -2.91 22.37 -24.29
N SER A 14 -3.74 22.60 -23.25
CA SER A 14 -4.71 23.71 -23.24
C SER A 14 -4.01 25.07 -23.29
N GLN A 15 -2.92 25.26 -22.55
CA GLN A 15 -2.14 26.51 -22.59
C GLN A 15 -1.53 26.76 -23.98
N ILE A 16 -0.97 25.71 -24.60
CA ILE A 16 -0.40 25.79 -25.94
C ILE A 16 -1.50 26.09 -26.98
N SER A 17 -2.68 25.49 -26.82
CA SER A 17 -3.82 25.73 -27.71
C SER A 17 -4.31 27.19 -27.68
N THR A 18 -4.31 27.80 -26.49
CA THR A 18 -4.65 29.22 -26.33
C THR A 18 -3.63 30.14 -27.00
N ILE A 19 -2.33 29.82 -26.93
CA ILE A 19 -1.25 30.61 -27.57
C ILE A 19 -1.33 30.53 -29.10
N LEU A 20 -1.80 29.40 -29.64
CA LEU A 20 -1.89 29.14 -31.08
C LEU A 20 -3.25 29.49 -31.69
N GLU A 21 -4.13 30.20 -30.97
CA GLU A 21 -5.46 30.61 -31.43
C GLU A 21 -6.33 29.44 -31.95
N HIS A 22 -6.14 28.24 -31.39
CA HIS A 22 -6.87 27.03 -31.79
C HIS A 22 -6.82 26.68 -33.28
N ASN A 23 -5.68 26.94 -33.93
CA ASN A 23 -5.44 26.56 -35.32
C ASN A 23 -5.24 25.04 -35.52
N GLU A 24 -5.10 24.59 -36.77
CA GLU A 24 -4.90 23.17 -37.07
C GLU A 24 -3.64 22.57 -36.41
N LEU A 25 -2.60 23.38 -36.20
CA LEU A 25 -1.38 22.98 -35.49
C LEU A 25 -1.64 22.70 -34.01
N SER A 26 -2.55 23.43 -33.35
CA SER A 26 -2.89 23.18 -31.95
C SER A 26 -3.52 21.80 -31.76
N ARG A 27 -4.33 21.35 -32.73
CA ARG A 27 -4.94 20.01 -32.72
C ARG A 27 -3.88 18.92 -32.87
N GLN A 28 -2.91 19.11 -33.76
CA GLN A 28 -1.80 18.16 -33.93
C GLN A 28 -0.94 18.06 -32.67
N ILE A 29 -0.73 19.18 -31.97
CA ILE A 29 0.01 19.20 -30.71
C ILE A 29 -0.78 18.51 -29.60
N ASP A 30 -2.09 18.70 -29.51
CA ASP A 30 -2.93 18.04 -28.51
C ASP A 30 -2.93 16.51 -28.67
N ASP A 31 -3.05 16.03 -29.91
CA ASP A 31 -2.94 14.60 -30.22
C ASP A 31 -1.55 14.04 -29.86
N ALA A 32 -0.47 14.78 -30.18
CA ALA A 32 0.89 14.39 -29.85
C ALA A 32 1.11 14.36 -28.32
N MET A 33 0.63 15.37 -27.59
CA MET A 33 0.72 15.45 -26.14
C MET A 33 -0.05 14.34 -25.44
N THR A 34 -1.25 14.02 -25.94
CA THR A 34 -2.04 12.89 -25.44
C THR A 34 -1.30 11.57 -25.64
N LYS A 35 -0.74 11.35 -26.83
CA LYS A 35 0.05 10.16 -27.14
C LYS A 35 1.28 10.02 -26.23
N ILE A 36 2.04 11.10 -26.05
CA ILE A 36 3.22 11.11 -25.17
C ILE A 36 2.82 10.83 -23.72
N SER A 37 1.72 11.43 -23.25
CA SER A 37 1.21 11.21 -21.89
C SER A 37 0.85 9.75 -21.67
N ASP A 38 0.15 9.14 -22.62
CA ASP A 38 -0.27 7.73 -22.54
C ASP A 38 0.94 6.79 -22.61
N GLU A 39 1.92 7.05 -23.49
CA GLU A 39 3.16 6.28 -23.59
C GLU A 39 4.00 6.37 -22.31
N LEU A 40 4.15 7.57 -21.74
CA LEU A 40 4.84 7.76 -20.47
C LEU A 40 4.16 6.99 -19.33
N ILE A 41 2.83 7.07 -19.24
CA ILE A 41 2.05 6.35 -18.24
C ILE A 41 2.28 4.84 -18.38
N GLN A 42 2.23 4.30 -19.60
CA GLN A 42 2.49 2.88 -19.86
C GLN A 42 3.90 2.48 -19.45
N ASN A 43 4.91 3.26 -19.81
CA ASN A 43 6.31 2.97 -19.46
C ASN A 43 6.53 2.98 -17.94
N LEU A 44 5.91 3.93 -17.23
CA LEU A 44 5.96 3.99 -15.76
C LEU A 44 5.27 2.79 -15.11
N GLU A 45 4.16 2.31 -15.66
CA GLU A 45 3.46 1.12 -15.17
C GLU A 45 4.30 -0.15 -15.37
N ILE A 46 4.89 -0.30 -16.55
CA ILE A 46 5.82 -1.41 -16.85
C ILE A 46 7.01 -1.36 -15.89
N TYR A 47 7.59 -0.18 -15.68
CA TYR A 47 8.70 -0.02 -14.75
C TYR A 47 8.31 -0.38 -13.31
N GLN A 48 7.18 0.14 -12.82
CA GLN A 48 6.67 -0.16 -11.49
C GLN A 48 6.46 -1.65 -11.30
N TRP A 49 5.85 -2.32 -12.29
CA TRP A 49 5.63 -3.76 -12.22
C TRP A 49 6.95 -4.54 -12.23
N THR A 50 7.82 -4.27 -13.21
CA THR A 50 9.05 -5.05 -13.42
C THR A 50 10.13 -4.82 -12.37
N LYS A 51 10.18 -3.64 -11.75
CA LYS A 51 11.25 -3.28 -10.81
C LYS A 51 10.82 -3.25 -9.35
N ILE A 52 9.51 -3.14 -9.06
CA ILE A 52 9.02 -2.96 -7.70
C ILE A 52 8.03 -4.07 -7.35
N THR A 53 6.87 -4.12 -8.02
CA THR A 53 5.77 -5.00 -7.60
C THR A 53 6.07 -6.47 -7.86
N GLY A 54 6.58 -6.81 -9.04
CA GLY A 54 6.90 -8.19 -9.42
C GLY A 54 7.93 -8.83 -8.47
N PRO A 55 9.13 -8.22 -8.30
CA PRO A 55 10.15 -8.73 -7.39
C PRO A 55 9.64 -8.85 -5.93
N LEU A 56 8.85 -7.88 -5.47
CA LEU A 56 8.26 -7.94 -4.14
C LEU A 56 7.31 -9.15 -3.99
N LEU A 57 6.43 -9.39 -4.97
CA LEU A 57 5.53 -10.54 -4.95
C LEU A 57 6.29 -11.87 -5.00
N GLU A 58 7.39 -11.94 -5.75
CA GLU A 58 8.24 -13.13 -5.80
C GLU A 58 8.88 -13.42 -4.44
N ILE A 59 9.36 -12.40 -3.73
CA ILE A 59 9.87 -12.56 -2.36
C ILE A 59 8.76 -13.04 -1.43
N LEU A 60 7.57 -12.45 -1.52
CA LEU A 60 6.41 -12.84 -0.70
C LEU A 60 5.97 -14.28 -0.95
N ALA A 61 6.07 -14.76 -2.19
CA ALA A 61 5.70 -16.13 -2.55
C ALA A 61 6.61 -17.19 -1.89
N HIS A 62 7.84 -16.82 -1.54
CA HIS A 62 8.82 -17.71 -0.90
C HIS A 62 9.00 -17.43 0.59
N MET A 63 8.24 -16.48 1.14
CA MET A 63 8.37 -16.05 2.53
C MET A 63 7.81 -17.11 3.49
N GLY A 64 8.49 -17.34 4.61
CA GLY A 64 8.01 -18.21 5.67
C GLY A 64 6.76 -17.65 6.36
N LYS A 65 5.98 -18.53 7.02
CA LYS A 65 4.76 -18.13 7.74
C LYS A 65 5.04 -17.16 8.90
N GLU A 66 6.22 -17.26 9.53
CA GLU A 66 6.66 -16.33 10.58
C GLU A 66 6.97 -14.95 10.00
N ASP A 67 7.85 -14.86 9.00
CA ASP A 67 8.22 -13.60 8.33
C ASP A 67 6.99 -12.89 7.73
N MET A 68 6.06 -13.65 7.14
CA MET A 68 4.82 -13.10 6.60
C MET A 68 3.94 -12.48 7.69
N SER A 69 3.93 -13.07 8.89
CA SER A 69 3.24 -12.50 10.05
C SER A 69 3.86 -11.18 10.49
N GLU A 70 5.20 -11.07 10.49
CA GLU A 70 5.89 -9.84 10.87
C GLU A 70 5.68 -8.72 9.85
N LEU A 71 5.68 -9.06 8.58
CA LEU A 71 5.38 -8.12 7.51
C LEU A 71 3.95 -7.58 7.64
N ALA A 72 2.97 -8.46 7.89
CA ALA A 72 1.57 -8.06 8.06
C ALA A 72 1.41 -7.06 9.22
N GLU A 73 2.03 -7.34 10.37
CA GLU A 73 2.08 -6.40 11.51
C GLU A 73 2.72 -5.07 11.11
N SER A 74 3.87 -5.11 10.43
CA SER A 74 4.60 -3.93 9.99
C SER A 74 3.78 -3.04 9.05
N LEU A 75 3.00 -3.62 8.12
CA LEU A 75 2.13 -2.88 7.20
C LEU A 75 1.01 -2.12 7.93
N VAL A 76 0.41 -2.75 8.95
CA VAL A 76 -0.59 -2.10 9.80
C VAL A 76 0.06 -0.96 10.59
N ASN A 77 1.25 -1.19 11.15
CA ASN A 77 2.01 -0.17 11.87
C ASN A 77 2.38 1.02 10.97
N ILE A 78 2.84 0.78 9.74
CA ILE A 78 3.13 1.84 8.75
C ILE A 78 1.86 2.63 8.44
N THR A 79 0.71 1.96 8.31
CA THR A 79 -0.57 2.63 8.05
C THR A 79 -0.99 3.50 9.24
N SER A 80 -0.89 2.99 10.46
CA SER A 80 -1.16 3.75 11.68
C SER A 80 -0.24 4.97 11.81
N LEU A 81 1.06 4.78 11.56
CA LEU A 81 2.06 5.84 11.57
C LEU A 81 1.75 6.92 10.53
N LYS A 82 1.42 6.50 9.29
CA LYS A 82 1.02 7.41 8.22
C LYS A 82 -0.19 8.25 8.63
N ARG A 83 -1.23 7.64 9.23
CA ARG A 83 -2.41 8.39 9.72
C ARG A 83 -2.01 9.41 10.77
N LYS A 84 -1.23 9.00 11.78
CA LYS A 84 -0.76 9.89 12.84
C LYS A 84 -0.03 11.13 12.32
N PHE A 85 0.83 10.99 11.30
CA PHE A 85 1.60 12.12 10.76
C PHE A 85 0.88 12.93 9.68
N THR A 86 0.01 12.31 8.89
CA THR A 86 -0.72 13.01 7.81
C THR A 86 -2.00 13.68 8.28
N SER A 87 -2.54 13.30 9.45
CA SER A 87 -3.77 13.85 10.03
C SER A 87 -3.55 15.18 10.79
N SER A 88 -2.67 16.08 10.30
CA SER A 88 -2.51 17.45 10.83
C SER A 88 -3.83 18.26 10.82
N ASN A 89 -4.87 17.76 10.13
CA ASN A 89 -6.25 18.21 10.23
C ASN A 89 -7.12 17.01 10.65
N SER A 90 -7.47 16.98 11.93
CA SER A 90 -8.56 16.24 12.60
C SER A 90 -9.40 15.29 11.73
N SER A 91 -8.83 14.20 11.25
CA SER A 91 -9.56 13.13 10.58
C SER A 91 -9.08 11.80 11.13
N ASP A 92 -10.02 11.14 11.81
CA ASP A 92 -9.95 9.96 12.68
C ASP A 92 -8.73 9.06 12.49
N GLU A 93 -8.03 8.82 13.60
CA GLU A 93 -7.10 7.71 13.81
C GLU A 93 -7.86 6.38 13.75
N SER A 94 -8.32 6.01 12.55
CA SER A 94 -9.13 4.82 12.27
C SER A 94 -8.34 3.51 12.32
N VAL A 95 -7.01 3.59 12.35
CA VAL A 95 -6.11 2.43 12.42
C VAL A 95 -5.02 2.72 13.45
N GLY A 96 -5.03 1.96 14.55
CA GLY A 96 -4.04 2.09 15.61
C GLY A 96 -4.21 1.05 16.71
N GLY A 97 -3.35 1.17 17.72
CA GLY A 97 -3.30 0.20 18.80
C GLY A 97 -2.55 -1.07 18.41
N PRO A 98 -2.71 -2.13 19.20
CA PRO A 98 -1.92 -3.34 19.05
C PRO A 98 -2.49 -4.26 17.97
N VAL A 99 -1.61 -4.97 17.26
CA VAL A 99 -1.97 -5.81 16.13
C VAL A 99 -1.89 -7.28 16.53
N ASP A 100 -2.97 -8.00 16.30
CA ASP A 100 -3.01 -9.46 16.40
C ASP A 100 -2.97 -10.06 15.00
N VAL A 101 -2.17 -11.11 14.81
CA VAL A 101 -1.94 -11.77 13.53
C VAL A 101 -2.18 -13.27 13.66
N ALA A 102 -3.02 -13.79 12.76
CA ALA A 102 -3.25 -15.22 12.58
C ALA A 102 -2.85 -15.67 11.18
N VAL A 103 -2.37 -16.91 11.08
CA VAL A 103 -2.08 -17.60 9.83
C VAL A 103 -3.03 -18.76 9.67
N ILE A 104 -3.54 -18.96 8.46
CA ILE A 104 -4.34 -20.13 8.08
C ILE A 104 -3.57 -20.87 6.99
N SER A 105 -3.15 -22.10 7.27
CA SER A 105 -2.45 -22.97 6.31
C SER A 105 -3.20 -24.28 6.12
N LYS A 106 -2.99 -24.96 4.98
CA LYS A 106 -3.61 -26.27 4.72
C LYS A 106 -3.13 -27.36 5.70
N GLY A 107 -1.88 -27.28 6.16
CA GLY A 107 -1.28 -28.28 7.05
C GLY A 107 -1.60 -28.03 8.52
N ASP A 108 -1.56 -26.76 8.92
CA ASP A 108 -1.60 -26.38 10.34
C ASP A 108 -2.97 -25.83 10.77
N GLY A 109 -3.88 -25.57 9.82
CA GLY A 109 -5.16 -24.94 10.11
C GLY A 109 -4.99 -23.48 10.54
N PHE A 110 -5.87 -23.02 11.44
CA PHE A 110 -5.83 -21.66 11.98
C PHE A 110 -4.89 -21.58 13.19
N ILE A 111 -3.92 -20.66 13.15
CA ILE A 111 -2.95 -20.43 14.23
C ILE A 111 -2.82 -18.94 14.50
N TRP A 112 -2.92 -18.53 15.76
CA TRP A 112 -2.47 -17.19 16.19
C TRP A 112 -0.94 -17.17 16.26
N ILE A 113 -0.29 -16.40 15.40
CA ILE A 113 1.18 -16.25 15.40
C ILE A 113 1.61 -15.14 16.36
N LYS A 114 0.87 -14.03 16.38
CA LYS A 114 1.03 -12.94 17.35
C LYS A 114 -0.34 -12.58 17.89
N ARG A 115 -0.53 -12.65 19.20
CA ARG A 115 -1.77 -12.22 19.82
C ARG A 115 -1.50 -11.64 21.19
N LYS A 116 -2.23 -10.58 21.54
CA LYS A 116 -2.28 -10.10 22.92
C LYS A 116 -2.99 -11.10 23.81
N HIS A 117 -2.22 -11.68 24.71
CA HIS A 117 -2.76 -12.40 25.85
C HIS A 117 -3.08 -11.40 26.96
N TYR A 118 -4.22 -11.58 27.63
CA TYR A 118 -4.60 -10.78 28.80
C TYR A 118 -3.51 -10.84 29.88
N PHE A 119 -2.90 -12.02 30.05
CA PHE A 119 -1.64 -12.21 30.78
C PHE A 119 -0.94 -13.49 30.30
N ASP A 120 0.36 -13.58 30.55
CA ASP A 120 1.12 -14.81 30.31
C ASP A 120 0.94 -15.79 31.48
N LEU A 121 0.50 -17.01 31.16
CA LEU A 121 0.31 -18.09 32.13
C LEU A 121 1.61 -18.44 32.87
N LEU A 122 2.78 -18.31 32.24
CA LEU A 122 4.07 -18.59 32.88
C LEU A 122 4.38 -17.59 34.00
N HIS A 123 3.95 -16.35 33.83
CA HIS A 123 4.13 -15.26 34.79
C HIS A 123 3.02 -15.22 35.86
N ASN A 124 1.99 -16.06 35.74
CA ASN A 124 0.80 -16.07 36.62
C ASN A 124 0.49 -17.48 37.14
N GLN A 125 1.50 -18.14 37.72
CA GLN A 125 1.38 -19.49 38.29
C GLN A 125 0.19 -19.67 39.24
N PRO A 126 -0.14 -18.72 40.15
CA PRO A 126 -1.28 -18.89 41.05
C PRO A 126 -2.63 -19.04 40.33
N PHE A 127 -2.79 -18.43 39.15
CA PHE A 127 -3.99 -18.59 38.34
C PHE A 127 -4.03 -19.99 37.70
N LYS A 128 -2.89 -20.46 37.18
CA LYS A 128 -2.78 -21.79 36.55
C LYS A 128 -3.11 -22.91 37.55
N ASP A 129 -2.52 -22.87 38.74
CA ASP A 129 -2.70 -23.90 39.78
C ASP A 129 -4.14 -24.00 40.27
N LYS A 130 -4.87 -22.89 40.25
CA LYS A 130 -6.26 -22.82 40.71
C LYS A 130 -7.26 -23.40 39.71
N TYR A 131 -7.00 -23.27 38.41
CA TYR A 131 -8.02 -23.51 37.37
C TYR A 131 -7.68 -24.57 36.32
N PHE A 132 -6.41 -25.00 36.17
CA PHE A 132 -5.98 -25.91 35.09
C PHE A 132 -5.24 -27.15 35.62
N LYS A 133 -5.77 -27.78 36.68
CA LYS A 133 -5.24 -29.05 37.21
C LYS A 133 -5.20 -30.16 36.16
#